data_AF-A0A0N1HGK0-F1
#
_entry.id   AF-A0A0N1HGK0-F1
#
_cell.length_a   1.000
_cell.length_b   1.000
_cell.length_c   1.000
_cell.angle_alpha   90.00
_cell.angle_beta   90.00
_cell.angle_gamma   90.00
#
_symmetry.space_group_name_H-M   'P 1'
#
loop_
_entity.id
_entity.type
_entity.pdbx_description
1 polymer ?
#
loop_
_entity_poly.entity_id
_entity_poly.type
_entity_poly.pdbx_seq_one_letter_code
_entity_poly.pdbx_strand_id
1 'polypeptide(L)'
;MRLLNAETLEIESFTGSVSRETPYTILSHTWENDEVSFEDMKDLSLARTKAGFAKIEAAAAMSVDHGVKYIWIDTCCIDKSSSAELSEAINSMFRWYKDASVCFAFLSDLKIAEQGKDLAGFRDCRWWTRGWTLQELLAPAEVLFLDEAWTLRGSKTELVDAIQSITGIEAWVLVSSASLSTVPLAKRMSWAANRQTTRVEDMAYSLLGIFDVNLPLIYGEDSKAFIRLQEEILRTTTDLSLFAWHAGPNATFRGVLAQSPYDFRSCNDIVTSDDQFRFRDEIVRTNKGIKVRVPLQNTSSGLYIMDLHCYKQNATGSEARQGILLKRVMDVYVRASANQTVERGGPPTGYGQVIYLCTETDDNALASGMADDRGQHIQLTFPKNSPRYKIDDVRAVPEVYWQGDGHYFSYEGLRHFRCFVRFRVTSRTSPTELAYGAISEKSSRFILFCELGGSNSLRTSLYAETGLQSSPAPAGFIDPFRNIDQYGPLGDPFSLSVLSPGGREDKSVRMIHENQRHNYTVSTHLVDVQQSPPFDVSILITPSDEYGTVFGAQYAQLQNISDRPTVAVPSAPALGPGGANRLLRAAYLPLDQYGTEDPWPDQGDIEDPC
;
A
#
# COMPACT_ATOMS: atom_id res chain seq x y z
N MET A 1 -3.52 13.32 -37.66
CA MET A 1 -3.07 14.55 -36.96
C MET A 1 -3.42 15.76 -37.83
N ARG A 2 -3.85 16.88 -37.25
CA ARG A 2 -4.01 18.15 -37.98
C ARG A 2 -2.89 19.12 -37.63
N LEU A 3 -2.48 19.93 -38.60
CA LEU A 3 -1.44 20.95 -38.43
C LEU A 3 -1.95 22.27 -38.99
N LEU A 4 -1.53 23.37 -38.37
CA LEU A 4 -1.75 24.71 -38.89
C LEU A 4 -0.63 25.05 -39.88
N ASN A 5 -1.00 25.46 -41.09
CA ASN A 5 -0.06 26.07 -42.02
C ASN A 5 0.31 27.46 -41.50
N ALA A 6 1.58 27.67 -41.18
CA ALA A 6 2.05 28.88 -40.50
C ALA A 6 2.02 30.13 -41.40
N GLU A 7 1.97 29.96 -42.73
CA GLU A 7 1.89 31.08 -43.68
C GLU A 7 0.44 31.48 -43.96
N THR A 8 -0.46 30.50 -44.12
CA THR A 8 -1.87 30.76 -44.50
C THR A 8 -2.83 30.79 -43.31
N LEU A 9 -2.42 30.25 -42.16
CA LEU A 9 -3.25 29.98 -40.98
C LEU A 9 -4.42 29.02 -41.25
N GLU A 10 -4.32 28.20 -42.30
CA GLU A 10 -5.29 27.15 -42.60
C GLU A 10 -4.91 25.83 -41.92
N ILE A 11 -5.91 25.09 -41.43
CA ILE A 11 -5.69 23.78 -40.81
C ILE A 11 -5.73 22.69 -41.89
N GLU A 12 -4.64 21.95 -42.00
CA GLU A 12 -4.47 20.83 -42.93
C GLU A 12 -4.48 19.49 -42.16
N SER A 13 -5.11 18.46 -42.74
CA SER A 13 -5.22 17.13 -42.13
C SER A 13 -4.22 16.16 -42.75
N PHE A 14 -3.47 15.47 -41.91
CA PHE A 14 -2.44 14.51 -42.30
C PHE A 14 -2.78 13.11 -41.75
N THR A 15 -2.79 12.13 -42.65
CA THR A 15 -2.99 10.70 -42.34
C THR A 15 -1.64 9.97 -42.40
N GLY A 16 -1.45 8.94 -41.56
CA GLY A 16 -0.20 8.17 -41.51
C GLY A 16 0.88 8.74 -40.58
N SER A 17 2.15 8.36 -40.81
CA SER A 17 3.29 8.74 -39.96
C SER A 17 3.81 10.14 -40.29
N VAL A 18 2.99 11.16 -39.98
CA VAL A 18 3.22 12.59 -40.30
C VAL A 18 4.64 13.05 -39.95
N SER A 19 5.18 12.60 -38.81
CA SER A 19 6.49 13.03 -38.30
C SER A 19 7.69 12.68 -39.17
N ARG A 20 7.58 11.69 -40.08
CA ARG A 20 8.69 11.33 -40.97
C ARG A 20 8.69 12.10 -42.28
N GLU A 21 7.54 12.64 -42.68
CA GLU A 21 7.32 13.18 -44.02
C GLU A 21 7.08 14.69 -44.00
N THR A 22 6.54 15.21 -42.89
CA THR A 22 6.17 16.62 -42.74
C THR A 22 6.76 17.18 -41.45
N PRO A 23 7.89 17.92 -41.51
CA PRO A 23 8.40 18.64 -40.35
C PRO A 23 7.39 19.67 -39.85
N TYR A 24 7.21 19.73 -38.53
CA TYR A 24 6.38 20.72 -37.85
C TYR A 24 7.04 21.22 -36.57
N THR A 25 6.69 22.43 -36.15
CA THR A 25 6.96 22.97 -34.81
C THR A 25 5.75 22.74 -33.91
N ILE A 26 5.91 22.89 -32.60
CA ILE A 26 4.82 22.70 -31.64
C ILE A 26 4.79 23.80 -30.59
N LEU A 27 3.60 24.32 -30.27
CA LEU A 27 3.43 25.33 -29.23
C LEU A 27 3.05 24.68 -27.90
N SER A 28 3.88 24.89 -26.88
CA SER A 28 3.57 24.64 -25.48
C SER A 28 3.21 25.95 -24.80
N HIS A 29 2.03 26.04 -24.19
CA HIS A 29 1.58 27.25 -23.53
C HIS A 29 0.55 26.94 -22.44
N THR A 30 0.36 27.88 -21.52
CA THR A 30 -0.73 27.79 -20.54
C THR A 30 -1.98 28.46 -21.11
N TRP A 31 -3.11 27.75 -21.10
CA TRP A 31 -4.38 28.31 -21.57
C TRP A 31 -4.79 29.52 -20.73
N GLU A 32 -5.34 30.51 -21.40
CA GLU A 32 -5.87 31.75 -20.86
C GLU A 32 -7.35 31.89 -21.23
N ASN A 33 -7.91 33.08 -21.01
CA ASN A 33 -9.29 33.34 -21.40
C ASN A 33 -9.39 33.52 -22.91
N ASP A 34 -10.48 33.04 -23.49
CA ASP A 34 -10.83 33.26 -24.90
C ASP A 34 -9.82 32.66 -25.90
N GLU A 35 -9.42 31.40 -25.66
CA GLU A 35 -8.65 30.60 -26.60
C GLU A 35 -9.45 30.30 -27.88
N VAL A 36 -8.73 30.21 -29.00
CA VAL A 36 -9.28 29.85 -30.30
C VAL A 36 -9.36 28.33 -30.41
N SER A 37 -10.55 27.80 -30.67
CA SER A 37 -10.80 26.38 -30.88
C SER A 37 -10.68 25.98 -32.35
N PHE A 38 -10.68 24.68 -32.63
CA PHE A 38 -10.77 24.17 -34.00
C PHE A 38 -12.00 24.69 -34.76
N GLU A 39 -13.15 24.80 -34.09
CA GLU A 39 -14.38 25.30 -34.70
C GLU A 39 -14.27 26.78 -35.09
N ASP A 40 -13.61 27.58 -34.26
CA ASP A 40 -13.39 29.00 -34.57
C ASP A 40 -12.50 29.17 -35.80
N MET A 41 -11.50 28.30 -35.98
CA MET A 41 -10.59 28.34 -37.13
C MET A 41 -11.26 28.04 -38.47
N LYS A 42 -12.48 27.50 -38.48
CA LYS A 42 -13.27 27.35 -39.72
C LYS A 42 -13.70 28.70 -40.30
N ASP A 43 -13.78 29.73 -39.45
CA ASP A 43 -14.01 31.12 -39.86
C ASP A 43 -12.90 32.01 -39.28
N LEU A 44 -11.86 32.24 -40.08
CA LEU A 44 -10.73 33.09 -39.69
C LEU A 44 -11.15 34.50 -39.26
N SER A 45 -12.28 35.02 -39.75
CA SER A 45 -12.75 36.34 -39.34
C SER A 45 -13.26 36.32 -37.90
N LEU A 46 -13.94 35.25 -37.49
CA LEU A 46 -14.37 35.02 -36.11
C LEU A 46 -13.17 34.72 -35.21
N ALA A 47 -12.26 33.83 -35.65
CA ALA A 47 -11.06 33.49 -34.89
C ALA A 47 -10.23 34.74 -34.53
N ARG A 48 -10.06 35.67 -35.48
CA ARG A 48 -9.35 36.95 -35.30
C ARG A 48 -9.95 37.87 -34.24
N THR A 49 -11.22 37.70 -33.86
CA THR A 49 -11.84 38.50 -32.80
C THR A 49 -11.47 38.05 -31.40
N LYS A 50 -10.94 36.82 -31.26
CA LYS A 50 -10.62 36.23 -29.96
C LYS A 50 -9.24 36.65 -29.48
N ALA A 51 -9.10 36.85 -28.17
CA ALA A 51 -7.83 37.25 -27.57
C ALA A 51 -6.72 36.22 -27.80
N GLY A 52 -7.04 34.93 -27.77
CA GLY A 52 -6.09 33.84 -28.01
C GLY A 52 -5.49 33.80 -29.43
N PHE A 53 -6.10 34.49 -30.40
CA PHE A 53 -5.63 34.47 -31.80
C PHE A 53 -4.26 35.10 -31.98
N ALA A 54 -3.94 36.15 -31.19
CA ALA A 54 -2.63 36.78 -31.22
C ALA A 54 -1.48 35.79 -30.92
N LYS A 55 -1.73 34.80 -30.05
CA LYS A 55 -0.74 33.74 -29.77
C LYS A 55 -0.57 32.79 -30.95
N ILE A 56 -1.66 32.48 -31.67
CA ILE A 56 -1.59 31.65 -32.88
C ILE A 56 -0.78 32.36 -33.96
N GLU A 57 -1.05 33.65 -34.21
CA GLU A 57 -0.30 34.43 -35.20
C GLU A 57 1.19 34.53 -34.84
N ALA A 58 1.51 34.81 -33.59
CA ALA A 58 2.89 34.91 -33.14
C ALA A 58 3.62 33.54 -33.19
N ALA A 59 2.96 32.45 -32.80
CA ALA A 59 3.53 31.11 -32.89
C ALA A 59 3.74 30.68 -34.36
N ALA A 60 2.81 31.03 -35.25
CA ALA A 60 2.94 30.79 -36.68
C ALA A 60 4.13 31.58 -37.26
N ALA A 61 4.26 32.87 -36.93
CA ALA A 61 5.40 33.69 -37.33
C ALA A 61 6.73 33.07 -36.87
N MET A 62 6.81 32.63 -35.61
CA MET A 62 7.98 31.92 -35.09
C MET A 62 8.31 30.64 -35.88
N SER A 63 7.30 29.88 -36.29
CA SER A 63 7.51 28.68 -37.11
C SER A 63 8.07 29.04 -38.50
N VAL A 64 7.55 30.08 -39.13
CA VAL A 64 8.05 30.60 -40.42
C VAL A 64 9.50 31.07 -40.29
N ASP A 65 9.82 31.81 -39.23
CA ASP A 65 11.19 32.30 -38.97
C ASP A 65 12.18 31.14 -38.73
N HIS A 66 11.70 30.02 -38.20
CA HIS A 66 12.48 28.77 -38.07
C HIS A 66 12.52 27.93 -39.36
N GLY A 67 11.92 28.40 -40.45
CA GLY A 67 11.89 27.71 -41.74
C GLY A 67 10.99 26.46 -41.76
N VAL A 68 10.02 26.37 -40.85
CA VAL A 68 9.10 25.23 -40.74
C VAL A 68 7.69 25.68 -41.09
N LYS A 69 7.13 25.09 -42.15
CA LYS A 69 5.82 25.46 -42.72
C LYS A 69 4.64 25.18 -41.79
N TYR A 70 4.74 24.16 -40.94
CA TYR A 70 3.63 23.68 -40.14
C TYR A 70 3.89 23.84 -38.64
N ILE A 71 2.84 24.21 -37.90
CA ILE A 71 2.85 24.25 -36.45
C ILE A 71 1.66 23.48 -35.88
N TRP A 72 1.88 22.76 -34.79
CA TRP A 72 0.82 22.15 -34.01
C TRP A 72 0.52 22.99 -32.77
N ILE A 73 -0.77 23.24 -32.53
CA ILE A 73 -1.27 23.99 -31.37
C ILE A 73 -2.51 23.25 -30.85
N ASP A 74 -2.46 22.76 -29.61
CA ASP A 74 -3.49 21.91 -29.00
C ASP A 74 -4.89 22.56 -28.94
N THR A 75 -4.94 23.89 -28.84
CA THR A 75 -6.20 24.64 -28.77
C THR A 75 -7.01 24.54 -30.05
N CYS A 76 -6.36 24.65 -31.20
CA CYS A 76 -7.01 24.73 -32.51
C CYS A 76 -6.76 23.53 -33.44
N CYS A 77 -5.71 22.73 -33.23
CA CYS A 77 -5.41 21.55 -34.04
C CYS A 77 -6.15 20.27 -33.59
N ILE A 78 -6.81 20.30 -32.43
CA ILE A 78 -7.63 19.19 -31.93
C ILE A 78 -9.10 19.63 -31.98
N ASP A 79 -9.93 18.85 -32.67
CA ASP A 79 -11.38 18.96 -32.52
C ASP A 79 -11.83 18.30 -31.22
N LYS A 80 -11.96 19.14 -30.18
CA LYS A 80 -12.40 18.73 -28.84
C LYS A 80 -13.89 18.37 -28.78
N SER A 81 -14.67 18.64 -29.84
CA SER A 81 -16.08 18.20 -29.93
C SER A 81 -16.19 16.72 -30.32
N SER A 82 -15.16 16.18 -30.98
CA SER A 82 -15.04 14.76 -31.32
C SER A 82 -14.32 14.00 -30.19
N SER A 83 -15.07 13.20 -29.43
CA SER A 83 -14.50 12.38 -28.35
C SER A 83 -13.47 11.35 -28.85
N ALA A 84 -13.69 10.82 -30.06
CA ALA A 84 -12.76 9.90 -30.71
C ALA A 84 -11.42 10.59 -31.02
N GLU A 85 -11.48 11.79 -31.59
CA GLU A 85 -10.27 12.56 -31.92
C GLU A 85 -9.55 13.04 -30.67
N LEU A 86 -10.28 13.53 -29.65
CA LEU A 86 -9.70 13.92 -28.38
C LEU A 86 -8.95 12.76 -27.71
N SER A 87 -9.54 11.57 -27.74
CA SER A 87 -8.92 10.35 -27.22
C SER A 87 -7.66 9.96 -27.99
N GLU A 88 -7.70 9.99 -29.32
CA GLU A 88 -6.53 9.74 -30.17
C GLU A 88 -5.41 10.77 -29.89
N ALA A 89 -5.79 12.04 -29.78
CA ALA A 89 -4.87 13.14 -29.56
C ALA A 89 -4.14 13.04 -28.23
N ILE A 90 -4.85 12.84 -27.13
CA ILE A 90 -4.24 12.70 -25.80
C ILE A 90 -3.33 11.47 -25.72
N ASN A 91 -3.74 10.33 -26.29
CA ASN A 91 -2.91 9.13 -26.36
C ASN A 91 -1.69 9.26 -27.29
N SER A 92 -1.68 10.26 -28.19
CA SER A 92 -0.58 10.51 -29.14
C SER A 92 0.27 11.73 -28.80
N MET A 93 -0.17 12.58 -27.85
CA MET A 93 0.39 13.90 -27.61
C MET A 93 1.88 13.87 -27.30
N PHE A 94 2.31 12.96 -26.41
CA PHE A 94 3.73 12.80 -26.10
C PHE A 94 4.57 12.49 -27.34
N ARG A 95 4.06 11.62 -28.24
CA ARG A 95 4.74 11.31 -29.49
C ARG A 95 4.80 12.54 -30.40
N TRP A 96 3.73 13.32 -30.48
CA TRP A 96 3.71 14.56 -31.27
C TRP A 96 4.71 15.60 -30.74
N TYR A 97 4.82 15.75 -29.42
CA TYR A 97 5.87 16.60 -28.84
C TYR A 97 7.28 16.04 -29.10
N LYS A 98 7.47 14.73 -28.97
CA LYS A 98 8.75 14.07 -29.22
C LYS A 98 9.23 14.22 -30.67
N ASP A 99 8.30 14.13 -31.60
CA ASP A 99 8.57 14.14 -33.04
C ASP A 99 8.59 15.56 -33.63
N ALA A 100 8.21 16.58 -32.87
CA ALA A 100 8.28 17.97 -33.30
C ALA A 100 9.73 18.42 -33.51
N SER A 101 9.95 19.27 -34.51
CA SER A 101 11.28 19.81 -34.84
C SER A 101 11.79 20.71 -33.71
N VAL A 102 10.90 21.59 -33.23
CA VAL A 102 11.15 22.52 -32.12
C VAL A 102 9.85 22.70 -31.34
N CYS A 103 9.94 22.70 -30.02
CA CYS A 103 8.85 23.12 -29.14
C CYS A 103 9.07 24.57 -28.67
N PHE A 104 8.13 25.45 -28.97
CA PHE A 104 8.10 26.81 -28.42
C PHE A 104 7.33 26.80 -27.11
N ALA A 105 8.02 27.00 -25.99
CA ALA A 105 7.41 27.14 -24.66
C ALA A 105 7.16 28.63 -24.38
N PHE A 106 5.92 29.08 -24.61
CA PHE A 106 5.51 30.46 -24.39
C PHE A 106 5.11 30.70 -22.93
N LEU A 107 5.86 31.56 -22.24
CA LEU A 107 5.66 31.92 -20.84
C LEU A 107 5.00 33.30 -20.75
N SER A 108 3.66 33.33 -20.77
CA SER A 108 2.89 34.58 -20.81
C SER A 108 3.06 35.48 -19.57
N ASP A 109 3.55 34.91 -18.47
CA ASP A 109 3.81 35.60 -17.20
C ASP A 109 5.30 35.86 -16.94
N LEU A 110 6.18 35.52 -17.89
CA LEU A 110 7.59 35.92 -17.83
C LEU A 110 7.76 37.31 -18.41
N LYS A 111 8.20 38.26 -17.57
CA LYS A 111 8.37 39.65 -17.96
C LYS A 111 9.51 39.86 -18.94
N ILE A 112 9.33 40.86 -19.80
CA ILE A 112 10.35 41.36 -20.72
C ILE A 112 11.60 41.71 -19.90
N ALA A 113 12.75 41.13 -20.26
CA ALA A 113 14.00 41.48 -19.61
C ALA A 113 14.40 42.92 -19.95
N GLU A 114 14.83 43.67 -18.95
CA GLU A 114 15.43 44.99 -19.17
C GLU A 114 16.78 44.87 -19.90
N GLN A 115 17.53 43.77 -19.66
CA GLN A 115 18.84 43.50 -20.29
C GLN A 115 19.13 42.00 -20.43
N GLY A 116 19.53 41.56 -21.63
CA GLY A 116 20.11 40.23 -21.87
C GLY A 116 19.18 39.03 -21.58
N LYS A 117 19.77 37.89 -21.20
CA LYS A 117 19.05 36.64 -20.89
C LYS A 117 18.59 36.57 -19.42
N ASP A 118 17.90 37.60 -18.88
CA ASP A 118 17.67 37.75 -17.42
C ASP A 118 17.16 36.47 -16.70
N LEU A 119 15.94 35.95 -16.84
CA LEU A 119 15.38 34.82 -16.05
C LEU A 119 14.85 35.18 -14.66
N ALA A 120 14.94 36.44 -14.21
CA ALA A 120 14.08 36.92 -13.13
C ALA A 120 12.61 36.56 -13.41
N GLY A 121 11.94 35.92 -12.44
CA GLY A 121 10.56 35.43 -12.57
C GLY A 121 10.39 34.11 -13.31
N PHE A 122 11.44 33.54 -13.93
CA PHE A 122 11.35 32.27 -14.68
C PHE A 122 10.80 31.13 -13.82
N ARG A 123 11.23 31.02 -12.55
CA ARG A 123 10.76 30.02 -11.59
C ARG A 123 9.29 30.19 -11.19
N ASP A 124 8.78 31.41 -11.29
CA ASP A 124 7.44 31.78 -10.80
C ASP A 124 6.37 31.64 -11.90
N CYS A 125 6.78 31.37 -13.15
CA CYS A 125 5.87 31.13 -14.26
C CYS A 125 4.92 29.97 -13.98
N ARG A 126 3.63 30.17 -14.27
CA ARG A 126 2.58 29.14 -14.13
C ARG A 126 2.89 27.89 -14.93
N TRP A 127 3.65 28.00 -16.01
CA TRP A 127 4.03 26.88 -16.86
C TRP A 127 4.64 25.71 -16.08
N TRP A 128 5.44 25.96 -15.04
CA TRP A 128 6.06 24.90 -14.23
C TRP A 128 5.09 24.10 -13.37
N THR A 129 3.92 24.66 -13.07
CA THR A 129 2.93 24.04 -12.17
C THR A 129 1.76 23.41 -12.93
N ARG A 130 1.68 23.51 -14.26
CA ARG A 130 0.62 22.85 -15.05
C ARG A 130 0.96 21.38 -15.29
N GLY A 131 -0.03 20.49 -15.24
CA GLY A 131 0.17 19.04 -15.46
C GLY A 131 0.74 18.72 -16.84
N TRP A 132 0.07 19.20 -17.90
CA TRP A 132 0.42 18.91 -19.30
C TRP A 132 1.84 19.33 -19.69
N THR A 133 2.33 20.46 -19.18
CA THR A 133 3.66 20.99 -19.54
C THR A 133 4.82 20.08 -19.14
N LEU A 134 4.59 19.04 -18.32
CA LEU A 134 5.62 18.06 -17.97
C LEU A 134 6.06 17.24 -19.17
N GLN A 135 5.10 16.70 -19.93
CA GLN A 135 5.43 15.97 -21.15
C GLN A 135 5.94 16.92 -22.24
N GLU A 136 5.47 18.17 -22.25
CA GLU A 136 5.93 19.20 -23.20
C GLU A 136 7.39 19.60 -22.93
N LEU A 137 7.87 19.48 -21.69
CA LEU A 137 9.28 19.62 -21.34
C LEU A 137 10.12 18.39 -21.75
N LEU A 138 9.61 17.20 -21.43
CA LEU A 138 10.37 15.95 -21.46
C LEU A 138 10.42 15.31 -22.84
N ALA A 139 9.34 15.39 -23.61
CA ALA A 139 9.22 14.68 -24.87
C ALA A 139 10.07 15.30 -26.00
N PRO A 140 10.00 16.62 -26.28
CA PRO A 140 10.73 17.21 -27.40
C PRO A 140 12.24 17.15 -27.21
N ALA A 141 12.99 16.97 -28.30
CA ALA A 141 14.45 17.08 -28.26
C ALA A 141 14.88 18.53 -27.97
N GLU A 142 14.23 19.50 -28.61
CA GLU A 142 14.50 20.93 -28.48
C GLU A 142 13.28 21.68 -27.95
N VAL A 143 13.50 22.50 -26.91
CA VAL A 143 12.49 23.40 -26.36
C VAL A 143 13.11 24.78 -26.25
N LEU A 144 12.45 25.80 -26.79
CA LEU A 144 12.84 27.20 -26.73
C LEU A 144 11.87 27.97 -25.82
N PHE A 145 12.39 28.57 -24.76
CA PHE A 145 11.59 29.34 -23.81
C PHE A 145 11.47 30.79 -24.27
N LEU A 146 10.24 31.26 -24.42
CA LEU A 146 9.88 32.59 -24.89
C LEU A 146 9.18 33.35 -23.77
N ASP A 147 9.47 34.65 -23.61
CA ASP A 147 8.78 35.52 -22.66
C ASP A 147 7.46 36.10 -23.21
N GLU A 148 6.80 36.97 -22.43
CA GLU A 148 5.51 37.58 -22.81
C GLU A 148 5.55 38.39 -24.12
N ALA A 149 6.75 38.81 -24.57
CA ALA A 149 6.97 39.53 -25.83
C ALA A 149 7.50 38.62 -26.95
N TRP A 150 7.37 37.29 -26.80
CA TRP A 150 7.88 36.29 -27.75
C TRP A 150 9.41 36.36 -27.96
N THR A 151 10.14 36.90 -26.98
CA THR A 151 11.60 37.00 -27.06
C THR A 151 12.25 35.74 -26.49
N LEU A 152 13.21 35.18 -27.22
CA LEU A 152 13.95 33.99 -26.79
C LEU A 152 14.78 34.25 -25.53
N ARG A 153 14.54 33.44 -24.50
CA ARG A 153 15.26 33.49 -23.21
C ARG A 153 16.35 32.45 -23.10
N GLY A 154 16.13 31.30 -23.72
CA GLY A 154 17.11 30.24 -23.85
C GLY A 154 16.47 28.92 -24.26
N SER A 155 17.30 27.95 -24.62
CA SER A 155 16.85 26.60 -24.88
C SER A 155 16.86 25.73 -23.62
N LYS A 156 16.19 24.57 -23.67
CA LYS A 156 16.24 23.56 -22.60
C LYS A 156 17.66 23.14 -22.22
N THR A 157 18.56 23.04 -23.20
CA THR A 157 19.96 22.66 -22.97
C THR A 157 20.76 23.80 -22.34
N GLU A 158 20.51 25.05 -22.75
CA GLU A 158 21.14 26.24 -22.15
C GLU A 158 20.67 26.48 -20.71
N LEU A 159 19.41 26.16 -20.40
CA LEU A 159 18.78 26.46 -19.12
C LEU A 159 18.69 25.25 -18.18
N VAL A 160 19.47 24.20 -18.44
CA VAL A 160 19.34 22.90 -17.75
C VAL A 160 19.45 23.02 -16.22
N ASP A 161 20.39 23.82 -15.70
CA ASP A 161 20.59 24.01 -14.26
C ASP A 161 19.38 24.71 -13.61
N ALA A 162 18.84 25.73 -14.27
CA ALA A 162 17.65 26.44 -13.82
C ALA A 162 16.44 25.49 -13.81
N ILE A 163 16.23 24.73 -14.89
CA ILE A 163 15.13 23.77 -15.02
C ILE A 163 15.23 22.67 -13.97
N GLN A 164 16.42 22.10 -13.75
CA GLN A 164 16.66 21.10 -12.71
C GLN A 164 16.35 21.66 -11.32
N SER A 165 16.72 22.92 -11.03
CA SER A 165 16.43 23.56 -9.74
C SER A 165 14.94 23.79 -9.47
N ILE A 166 14.14 23.96 -10.55
CA ILE A 166 12.69 24.19 -10.47
C ILE A 166 11.94 22.87 -10.36
N THR A 167 12.31 21.89 -11.19
CA THR A 167 11.54 20.66 -11.41
C THR A 167 12.05 19.47 -10.60
N GLY A 168 13.31 19.49 -10.16
CA GLY A 168 13.99 18.35 -9.56
C GLY A 168 14.45 17.29 -10.56
N ILE A 169 14.14 17.46 -11.85
CA ILE A 169 14.50 16.51 -12.92
C ILE A 169 15.98 16.66 -13.25
N GLU A 170 16.71 15.55 -13.26
CA GLU A 170 18.15 15.56 -13.49
C GLU A 170 18.52 16.01 -14.92
N ALA A 171 19.62 16.76 -15.03
CA ALA A 171 20.12 17.28 -16.31
C ALA A 171 20.23 16.23 -17.42
N TRP A 172 20.68 15.02 -17.10
CA TRP A 172 20.81 13.94 -18.08
C TRP A 172 19.46 13.44 -18.62
N VAL A 173 18.38 13.56 -17.85
CA VAL A 173 17.00 13.27 -18.31
C VAL A 173 16.50 14.40 -19.22
N LEU A 174 16.77 15.67 -18.85
CA LEU A 174 16.35 16.84 -19.62
C LEU A 174 17.00 16.91 -21.01
N VAL A 175 18.27 16.47 -21.10
CA VAL A 175 19.05 16.47 -22.34
C VAL A 175 18.76 15.23 -23.22
N SER A 176 18.38 14.09 -22.63
CA SER A 176 18.14 12.84 -23.36
C SER A 176 16.79 12.23 -23.04
N SER A 177 15.78 12.47 -23.87
CA SER A 177 14.43 11.90 -23.71
C SER A 177 14.36 10.37 -23.90
N ALA A 178 15.37 9.76 -24.55
CA ALA A 178 15.46 8.31 -24.75
C ALA A 178 15.69 7.50 -23.45
N SER A 179 15.89 8.18 -22.32
CA SER A 179 16.30 7.55 -21.06
C SER A 179 15.16 7.34 -20.06
N LEU A 180 13.94 7.81 -20.35
CA LEU A 180 12.81 7.74 -19.40
C LEU A 180 12.49 6.31 -18.93
N SER A 181 12.67 5.31 -19.79
CA SER A 181 12.47 3.89 -19.44
C SER A 181 13.48 3.36 -18.42
N THR A 182 14.63 4.03 -18.26
CA THR A 182 15.67 3.69 -17.27
C THR A 182 15.44 4.35 -15.92
N VAL A 183 14.52 5.33 -15.86
CA VAL A 183 14.18 6.05 -14.63
C VAL A 183 13.11 5.28 -13.83
N PRO A 184 13.30 5.07 -12.51
CA PRO A 184 12.30 4.42 -11.67
C PRO A 184 10.92 5.09 -11.78
N LEU A 185 9.86 4.29 -11.76
CA LEU A 185 8.48 4.79 -11.81
C LEU A 185 8.17 5.80 -10.71
N ALA A 186 8.62 5.56 -9.47
CA ALA A 186 8.38 6.47 -8.35
C ALA A 186 8.99 7.85 -8.59
N LYS A 187 10.20 7.89 -9.18
CA LYS A 187 10.89 9.13 -9.52
C LYS A 187 10.16 9.87 -10.65
N ARG A 188 9.75 9.16 -11.70
CA ARG A 188 8.92 9.73 -12.79
C ARG A 188 7.61 10.33 -12.24
N MET A 189 6.92 9.63 -11.34
CA MET A 189 5.71 10.14 -10.68
C MET A 189 6.00 11.41 -9.85
N SER A 190 7.16 11.49 -9.21
CA SER A 190 7.52 12.63 -8.36
C SER A 190 7.61 13.96 -9.13
N TRP A 191 7.94 13.93 -10.42
CA TRP A 191 8.00 15.12 -11.28
C TRP A 191 6.63 15.79 -11.50
N ALA A 192 5.54 15.03 -11.27
CA ALA A 192 4.17 15.51 -11.33
C ALA A 192 3.60 15.90 -9.96
N ALA A 193 4.33 15.67 -8.86
CA ALA A 193 3.80 15.78 -7.50
C ALA A 193 3.26 17.18 -7.17
N ASN A 194 3.92 18.24 -7.65
CA ASN A 194 3.54 19.63 -7.37
C ASN A 194 2.80 20.30 -8.53
N ARG A 195 2.35 19.52 -9.52
CA ARG A 195 1.63 20.04 -10.68
C ARG A 195 0.11 20.00 -10.44
N GLN A 196 -0.61 20.80 -11.21
CA GLN A 196 -2.05 21.02 -11.11
C GLN A 196 -2.70 20.94 -12.49
N THR A 197 -3.90 20.39 -12.52
CA THR A 197 -4.74 20.27 -13.72
C THR A 197 -6.10 20.88 -13.45
N THR A 198 -6.78 21.31 -14.52
CA THR A 198 -8.12 21.90 -14.40
C THR A 198 -9.17 20.83 -14.16
N ARG A 199 -9.10 19.71 -14.89
CA ARG A 199 -9.88 18.50 -14.61
C ARG A 199 -9.04 17.54 -13.77
N VAL A 200 -9.67 16.82 -12.85
CA VAL A 200 -8.96 15.91 -11.95
C VAL A 200 -8.33 14.76 -12.75
N GLU A 201 -9.03 14.26 -13.76
CA GLU A 201 -8.60 13.13 -14.59
C GLU A 201 -7.37 13.48 -15.45
N ASP A 202 -7.22 14.76 -15.84
CA ASP A 202 -6.07 15.21 -16.62
C ASP A 202 -4.75 15.03 -15.84
N MET A 203 -4.80 14.91 -14.50
CA MET A 203 -3.63 14.56 -13.71
C MET A 203 -3.08 13.19 -14.10
N ALA A 204 -3.96 12.24 -14.45
CA ALA A 204 -3.56 10.94 -14.96
C ALA A 204 -3.24 11.01 -16.47
N TYR A 205 -4.10 11.67 -17.25
CA TYR A 205 -3.95 11.67 -18.72
C TYR A 205 -2.70 12.41 -19.21
N SER A 206 -2.26 13.45 -18.49
CA SER A 206 -1.01 14.15 -18.81
C SER A 206 0.27 13.31 -18.62
N LEU A 207 0.16 12.15 -17.97
CA LEU A 207 1.29 11.26 -17.66
C LEU A 207 1.39 10.05 -18.61
N LEU A 208 0.39 9.80 -19.46
CA LEU A 208 0.33 8.60 -20.31
C LEU A 208 1.62 8.35 -21.09
N GLY A 209 2.13 9.38 -21.77
CA GLY A 209 3.36 9.25 -22.55
C GLY A 209 4.66 9.18 -21.75
N ILE A 210 4.69 9.70 -20.52
CA ILE A 210 5.86 9.59 -19.62
C ILE A 210 6.04 8.14 -19.15
N PHE A 211 4.91 7.42 -19.05
CA PHE A 211 4.88 6.01 -18.67
C PHE A 211 4.71 5.05 -19.86
N ASP A 212 4.58 5.57 -21.08
CA ASP A 212 4.38 4.81 -22.31
C ASP A 212 3.19 3.83 -22.24
N VAL A 213 2.04 4.36 -21.80
CA VAL A 213 0.77 3.61 -21.68
C VAL A 213 -0.35 4.30 -22.43
N ASN A 214 -1.40 3.54 -22.75
CA ASN A 214 -2.61 4.07 -23.38
C ASN A 214 -3.84 3.76 -22.52
N LEU A 215 -4.75 4.72 -22.39
CA LEU A 215 -5.98 4.58 -21.60
C LEU A 215 -7.19 5.17 -22.34
N PRO A 216 -8.36 4.53 -22.24
CA PRO A 216 -9.63 5.17 -22.59
C PRO A 216 -9.87 6.40 -21.71
N LEU A 217 -10.22 7.53 -22.32
CA LEU A 217 -10.53 8.76 -21.59
C LEU A 217 -11.98 8.75 -21.11
N ILE A 218 -12.17 8.74 -19.80
CA ILE A 218 -13.47 8.83 -19.15
C ILE A 218 -13.46 10.06 -18.27
N TYR A 219 -14.00 11.18 -18.78
CA TYR A 219 -14.18 12.38 -17.95
C TYR A 219 -15.43 12.22 -17.07
N GLY A 220 -15.30 12.57 -15.78
CA GLY A 220 -16.31 12.34 -14.75
C GLY A 220 -16.02 11.13 -13.84
N GLU A 221 -14.91 10.42 -14.04
CA GLU A 221 -14.48 9.32 -13.15
C GLU A 221 -13.66 9.79 -11.95
N ASP A 222 -13.31 11.08 -11.88
CA ASP A 222 -12.58 11.71 -10.77
C ASP A 222 -11.21 11.03 -10.55
N SER A 223 -10.75 10.93 -9.30
CA SER A 223 -9.47 10.32 -8.91
C SER A 223 -9.29 8.86 -9.36
N LYS A 224 -10.34 8.16 -9.81
CA LYS A 224 -10.22 6.79 -10.35
C LYS A 224 -9.37 6.74 -11.61
N ALA A 225 -9.29 7.84 -12.38
CA ALA A 225 -8.39 7.94 -13.53
C ALA A 225 -6.93 7.66 -13.15
N PHE A 226 -6.49 8.15 -11.97
CA PHE A 226 -5.12 7.93 -11.49
C PHE A 226 -4.87 6.51 -10.97
N ILE A 227 -5.92 5.86 -10.44
CA ILE A 227 -5.84 4.43 -10.09
C ILE A 227 -5.69 3.59 -11.36
N ARG A 228 -6.51 3.84 -12.39
CA ARG A 228 -6.41 3.16 -13.69
C ARG A 228 -5.07 3.36 -14.37
N LEU A 229 -4.49 4.56 -14.26
CA LEU A 229 -3.14 4.82 -14.75
C LEU A 229 -2.13 3.89 -14.10
N GLN A 230 -2.13 3.78 -12.77
CA GLN A 230 -1.21 2.88 -12.07
C GLN A 230 -1.46 1.42 -12.43
N GLU A 231 -2.71 0.99 -12.58
CA GLU A 231 -3.03 -0.37 -13.02
C GLU A 231 -2.50 -0.68 -14.42
N GLU A 232 -2.61 0.26 -15.36
CA GLU A 232 -2.09 0.08 -16.72
C GLU A 232 -0.56 0.09 -16.76
N ILE A 233 0.09 0.96 -15.95
CA ILE A 233 1.55 0.94 -15.76
C ILE A 233 2.01 -0.43 -15.25
N LEU A 234 1.33 -1.00 -14.25
CA LEU A 234 1.69 -2.30 -13.68
C LEU A 234 1.54 -3.47 -14.67
N ARG A 235 0.79 -3.31 -15.77
CA ARG A 235 0.68 -4.34 -16.82
C ARG A 235 1.90 -4.42 -17.72
N THR A 236 2.70 -3.35 -17.81
CA THR A 236 3.81 -3.24 -18.77
C THR A 236 5.19 -3.32 -18.10
N THR A 237 5.25 -3.42 -16.77
CA THR A 237 6.50 -3.33 -16.01
C THR A 237 6.51 -4.22 -14.76
N THR A 238 7.71 -4.51 -14.26
CA THR A 238 7.94 -5.19 -12.97
C THR A 238 8.57 -4.27 -11.92
N ASP A 239 8.58 -2.96 -12.18
CA ASP A 239 9.16 -1.95 -11.29
C ASP A 239 8.27 -1.69 -10.05
N LEU A 240 8.66 -2.29 -8.92
CA LEU A 240 7.96 -2.12 -7.63
C LEU A 240 8.19 -0.74 -6.98
N SER A 241 9.04 0.13 -7.53
CA SER A 241 9.22 1.49 -7.01
C SER A 241 7.92 2.30 -7.09
N LEU A 242 6.96 1.90 -7.93
CA LEU A 242 5.61 2.48 -7.95
C LEU A 242 4.92 2.44 -6.57
N PHE A 243 5.30 1.53 -5.67
CA PHE A 243 4.75 1.45 -4.31
C PHE A 243 5.51 2.28 -3.27
N ALA A 244 6.54 3.06 -3.65
CA ALA A 244 7.40 3.80 -2.72
C ALA A 244 6.80 5.11 -2.18
N TRP A 245 5.62 5.50 -2.66
CA TRP A 245 4.93 6.76 -2.29
C TRP A 245 4.64 6.89 -0.79
N HIS A 246 4.41 8.10 -0.28
CA HIS A 246 4.07 8.40 1.12
C HIS A 246 2.77 9.21 1.22
N ALA A 247 1.81 8.67 1.98
CA ALA A 247 0.57 9.37 2.34
C ALA A 247 0.83 10.62 3.20
N GLY A 248 -0.24 11.38 3.47
CA GLY A 248 -0.25 12.39 4.53
C GLY A 248 -0.04 11.79 5.94
N PRO A 249 0.34 12.63 6.93
CA PRO A 249 0.82 12.19 8.24
C PRO A 249 -0.19 11.38 9.08
N ASN A 250 -1.49 11.46 8.76
CA ASN A 250 -2.56 10.81 9.53
C ASN A 250 -3.01 9.45 8.96
N ALA A 251 -2.43 8.99 7.84
CA ALA A 251 -2.85 7.75 7.20
C ALA A 251 -2.11 6.55 7.80
N THR A 252 -2.76 5.84 8.72
CA THR A 252 -2.24 4.61 9.33
C THR A 252 -2.32 3.43 8.36
N PHE A 253 -3.41 3.31 7.62
CA PHE A 253 -3.64 2.24 6.65
C PHE A 253 -4.22 2.77 5.34
N ARG A 254 -3.77 2.17 4.22
CA ARG A 254 -4.18 2.55 2.86
C ARG A 254 -4.16 1.34 1.92
N GLY A 255 -4.86 1.47 0.79
CA GLY A 255 -4.59 0.62 -0.36
C GLY A 255 -3.15 0.77 -0.84
N VAL A 256 -2.67 -0.19 -1.61
CA VAL A 256 -1.28 -0.21 -2.09
C VAL A 256 -1.00 0.83 -3.19
N LEU A 257 -2.04 1.28 -3.90
CA LEU A 257 -1.93 2.29 -4.95
C LEU A 257 -2.05 3.71 -4.35
N ALA A 258 -1.29 4.65 -4.91
CA ALA A 258 -1.33 6.05 -4.52
C ALA A 258 -2.65 6.70 -4.98
N GLN A 259 -3.08 7.77 -4.31
CA GLN A 259 -4.28 8.51 -4.72
C GLN A 259 -3.97 9.66 -5.67
N SER A 260 -2.74 10.15 -5.67
CA SER A 260 -2.28 11.20 -6.59
C SER A 260 -0.76 11.20 -6.73
N PRO A 261 -0.20 11.87 -7.76
CA PRO A 261 1.25 12.09 -7.85
C PRO A 261 1.85 12.79 -6.63
N TYR A 262 1.07 13.57 -5.86
CA TYR A 262 1.55 14.24 -4.65
C TYR A 262 2.06 13.26 -3.58
N ASP A 263 1.55 12.02 -3.56
CA ASP A 263 2.05 10.97 -2.68
C ASP A 263 3.53 10.62 -3.00
N PHE A 264 4.02 10.91 -4.21
CA PHE A 264 5.40 10.65 -4.65
C PHE A 264 6.36 11.82 -4.44
N ARG A 265 5.95 12.92 -3.78
CA ARG A 265 6.79 14.13 -3.58
C ARG A 265 8.17 13.87 -2.94
N SER A 266 8.30 12.79 -2.19
CA SER A 266 9.55 12.38 -1.50
C SER A 266 10.37 11.33 -2.27
N CYS A 267 10.07 11.09 -3.55
CA CYS A 267 10.66 10.02 -4.36
C CYS A 267 11.70 10.50 -5.39
N ASN A 268 12.11 11.79 -5.36
CA ASN A 268 13.07 12.34 -6.33
C ASN A 268 14.49 11.77 -6.20
N ASP A 269 14.78 11.06 -5.12
CA ASP A 269 16.07 10.43 -4.83
C ASP A 269 16.02 8.89 -4.92
N ILE A 270 14.91 8.34 -5.42
CA ILE A 270 14.79 6.90 -5.67
C ILE A 270 15.62 6.51 -6.89
N VAL A 271 16.38 5.44 -6.77
CA VAL A 271 17.19 4.83 -7.84
C VAL A 271 16.87 3.35 -7.97
N THR A 272 17.01 2.81 -9.18
CA THR A 272 16.78 1.40 -9.48
C THR A 272 17.89 0.54 -8.87
N SER A 273 17.56 -0.71 -8.52
CA SER A 273 18.57 -1.72 -8.14
C SER A 273 19.02 -2.51 -9.36
N ASP A 274 20.29 -2.92 -9.41
CA ASP A 274 20.76 -3.94 -10.36
C ASP A 274 19.97 -5.26 -10.22
N ASP A 275 19.41 -5.54 -9.04
CA ASP A 275 18.56 -6.71 -8.80
C ASP A 275 17.18 -6.58 -9.47
N GLN A 276 16.76 -5.39 -9.88
CA GLN A 276 15.46 -5.20 -10.53
C GLN A 276 15.35 -5.97 -11.84
N PHE A 277 16.47 -6.14 -12.57
CA PHE A 277 16.53 -7.01 -13.75
C PHE A 277 16.27 -8.50 -13.46
N ARG A 278 16.49 -8.92 -12.20
CA ARG A 278 16.26 -10.29 -11.73
C ARG A 278 14.81 -10.50 -11.31
N PHE A 279 14.12 -9.43 -10.90
CA PHE A 279 12.69 -9.48 -10.60
C PHE A 279 11.88 -9.39 -11.90
N ARG A 280 11.41 -10.56 -12.37
CA ARG A 280 10.60 -10.70 -13.59
C ARG A 280 9.24 -11.33 -13.33
N ASP A 281 8.82 -11.35 -12.08
CA ASP A 281 7.53 -11.89 -11.71
C ASP A 281 6.41 -10.97 -12.20
N GLU A 282 5.32 -11.58 -12.65
CA GLU A 282 4.14 -10.89 -13.16
C GLU A 282 3.44 -10.11 -12.03
N ILE A 283 3.05 -8.86 -12.33
CA ILE A 283 2.19 -8.05 -11.47
C ILE A 283 0.83 -7.95 -12.13
N VAL A 284 -0.22 -8.43 -11.47
CA VAL A 284 -1.56 -8.56 -12.08
C VAL A 284 -2.63 -7.98 -11.18
N ARG A 285 -3.49 -7.12 -11.74
CA ARG A 285 -4.74 -6.73 -11.07
C ARG A 285 -5.75 -7.88 -11.13
N THR A 286 -6.22 -8.32 -9.97
CA THR A 286 -7.26 -9.34 -9.80
C THR A 286 -8.44 -8.78 -9.02
N ASN A 287 -9.55 -9.51 -8.91
CA ASN A 287 -10.66 -9.11 -8.04
C ASN A 287 -10.30 -9.07 -6.54
N LYS A 288 -9.15 -9.64 -6.13
CA LYS A 288 -8.63 -9.58 -4.75
C LYS A 288 -7.64 -8.44 -4.49
N GLY A 289 -7.27 -7.68 -5.52
CA GLY A 289 -6.21 -6.68 -5.45
C GLY A 289 -5.06 -6.97 -6.42
N ILE A 290 -3.89 -6.38 -6.16
CA ILE A 290 -2.67 -6.58 -6.96
C ILE A 290 -1.97 -7.87 -6.52
N LYS A 291 -1.96 -8.86 -7.40
CA LYS A 291 -1.21 -10.10 -7.24
C LYS A 291 0.25 -9.84 -7.58
N VAL A 292 1.15 -10.18 -6.67
CA VAL A 292 2.60 -10.09 -6.89
C VAL A 292 3.30 -11.25 -6.18
N ARG A 293 4.40 -11.76 -6.75
CA ARG A 293 5.29 -12.71 -6.07
C ARG A 293 6.47 -11.95 -5.47
N VAL A 294 6.59 -11.90 -4.14
CA VAL A 294 7.68 -11.18 -3.46
C VAL A 294 8.11 -11.94 -2.20
N PRO A 295 9.39 -11.83 -1.79
CA PRO A 295 9.80 -12.27 -0.46
C PRO A 295 9.29 -11.30 0.60
N LEU A 296 8.63 -11.82 1.62
CA LEU A 296 8.19 -11.03 2.78
C LEU A 296 9.07 -11.31 4.00
N GLN A 297 9.42 -10.25 4.72
CA GLN A 297 10.09 -10.35 6.02
C GLN A 297 9.11 -9.96 7.13
N ASN A 298 8.84 -10.87 8.05
CA ASN A 298 8.01 -10.61 9.22
C ASN A 298 8.79 -9.80 10.28
N THR A 299 8.15 -8.81 10.90
CA THR A 299 8.68 -7.98 11.98
C THR A 299 8.17 -8.47 13.33
N SER A 300 8.87 -8.13 14.42
CA SER A 300 8.40 -8.46 15.78
C SER A 300 7.02 -7.91 16.14
N SER A 301 6.56 -6.88 15.43
CA SER A 301 5.23 -6.27 15.58
C SER A 301 4.10 -7.02 14.86
N GLY A 302 4.42 -8.08 14.10
CA GLY A 302 3.43 -8.80 13.27
C GLY A 302 3.12 -8.11 11.95
N LEU A 303 3.93 -7.13 11.54
CA LEU A 303 3.88 -6.56 10.20
C LEU A 303 4.83 -7.31 9.25
N TYR A 304 4.65 -7.09 7.96
CA TYR A 304 5.50 -7.63 6.91
C TYR A 304 6.19 -6.51 6.17
N ILE A 305 7.47 -6.68 5.88
CA ILE A 305 8.22 -5.80 5.00
C ILE A 305 8.24 -6.45 3.61
N MET A 306 7.66 -5.76 2.64
CA MET A 306 7.80 -6.06 1.22
C MET A 306 8.94 -5.24 0.63
N ASP A 307 9.88 -5.90 -0.03
CA ASP A 307 10.97 -5.23 -0.75
C ASP A 307 10.46 -4.52 -2.00
N LEU A 308 10.94 -3.31 -2.27
CA LEU A 308 10.60 -2.60 -3.51
C LEU A 308 11.68 -2.70 -4.59
N HIS A 309 12.79 -3.41 -4.34
CA HIS A 309 13.92 -3.52 -5.25
C HIS A 309 14.46 -2.16 -5.74
N CYS A 310 14.35 -1.13 -4.90
CA CYS A 310 14.87 0.20 -5.16
C CYS A 310 15.63 0.74 -3.94
N TYR A 311 16.44 1.76 -4.18
CA TYR A 311 17.19 2.44 -3.14
C TYR A 311 16.80 3.91 -3.08
N LYS A 312 16.95 4.49 -1.90
CA LYS A 312 16.92 5.93 -1.70
C LYS A 312 18.36 6.42 -1.55
N GLN A 313 18.78 7.33 -2.42
CA GLN A 313 20.11 7.90 -2.38
C GLN A 313 20.12 9.10 -1.43
N ASN A 314 20.93 9.03 -0.37
CA ASN A 314 21.06 10.17 0.55
C ASN A 314 22.05 11.22 0.01
N ALA A 315 22.08 12.39 0.66
CA ALA A 315 22.96 13.50 0.26
C ALA A 315 24.46 13.16 0.27
N THR A 316 24.86 12.09 0.98
CA THR A 316 26.25 11.60 1.02
C THR A 316 26.55 10.54 -0.05
N GLY A 317 25.56 10.21 -0.91
CA GLY A 317 25.67 9.19 -1.96
C GLY A 317 25.49 7.75 -1.46
N SER A 318 25.23 7.55 -0.16
CA SER A 318 24.91 6.23 0.40
C SER A 318 23.47 5.85 0.04
N GLU A 319 23.30 4.58 -0.29
CA GLU A 319 22.04 4.03 -0.76
C GLU A 319 21.37 3.18 0.33
N ALA A 320 20.12 3.50 0.65
CA ALA A 320 19.32 2.74 1.59
C ALA A 320 18.24 1.95 0.84
N ARG A 321 18.26 0.62 0.95
CA ARG A 321 17.28 -0.25 0.29
C ARG A 321 15.89 -0.02 0.86
N GLN A 322 14.88 0.16 0.00
CA GLN A 322 13.54 0.54 0.42
C GLN A 322 12.57 -0.65 0.43
N GLY A 323 11.68 -0.64 1.41
CA GLY A 323 10.52 -1.52 1.51
C GLY A 323 9.28 -0.80 2.02
N ILE A 324 8.12 -1.47 1.94
CA ILE A 324 6.87 -1.01 2.56
C ILE A 324 6.42 -1.98 3.64
N LEU A 325 5.74 -1.42 4.65
CA LEU A 325 5.11 -2.21 5.69
C LEU A 325 3.71 -2.63 5.25
N LEU A 326 3.40 -3.89 5.49
CA LEU A 326 2.13 -4.54 5.16
C LEU A 326 1.56 -5.18 6.41
N LYS A 327 0.25 -5.07 6.60
CA LYS A 327 -0.52 -5.87 7.56
C LYS A 327 -1.35 -6.87 6.77
N ARG A 328 -1.26 -8.16 7.12
CA ARG A 328 -2.14 -9.16 6.53
C ARG A 328 -3.54 -9.02 7.12
N VAL A 329 -4.55 -8.95 6.27
CA VAL A 329 -5.96 -8.94 6.66
C VAL A 329 -6.66 -9.99 5.78
N MET A 330 -7.14 -11.06 6.40
CA MET A 330 -7.65 -12.26 5.71
C MET A 330 -6.62 -12.84 4.72
N ASP A 331 -6.98 -12.88 3.44
CA ASP A 331 -6.15 -13.39 2.35
C ASP A 331 -5.46 -12.27 1.54
N VAL A 332 -5.55 -11.01 2.01
CA VAL A 332 -4.92 -9.84 1.39
C VAL A 332 -3.96 -9.14 2.36
N TYR A 333 -3.13 -8.25 1.81
CA TYR A 333 -2.21 -7.40 2.54
C TYR A 333 -2.56 -5.94 2.31
N VAL A 334 -2.72 -5.18 3.38
CA VAL A 334 -3.01 -3.74 3.36
C VAL A 334 -1.74 -2.99 3.71
N ARG A 335 -1.51 -1.83 3.08
CA ARG A 335 -0.35 -1.00 3.41
C ARG A 335 -0.51 -0.41 4.81
N ALA A 336 0.44 -0.70 5.68
CA ALA A 336 0.54 -0.16 7.03
C ALA A 336 1.57 0.98 7.06
N SER A 337 1.38 1.96 7.96
CA SER A 337 2.25 3.14 8.07
C SER A 337 2.47 3.81 6.71
N ALA A 338 1.37 4.10 6.01
CA ALA A 338 1.40 4.57 4.62
C ALA A 338 2.13 5.90 4.42
N ASN A 339 2.41 6.63 5.50
CA ASN A 339 3.19 7.86 5.52
C ASN A 339 4.71 7.66 5.39
N GLN A 340 5.23 6.41 5.39
CA GLN A 340 6.66 6.15 5.27
C GLN A 340 6.98 4.86 4.49
N THR A 341 8.25 4.75 4.08
CA THR A 341 8.92 3.52 3.67
C THR A 341 9.87 3.08 4.79
N VAL A 342 10.33 1.83 4.74
CA VAL A 342 11.32 1.32 5.70
C VAL A 342 12.63 1.00 5.02
N GLU A 343 13.73 1.29 5.70
CA GLU A 343 15.06 0.91 5.26
C GLU A 343 15.34 -0.57 5.60
N ARG A 344 15.97 -1.29 4.67
CA ARG A 344 16.33 -2.69 4.85
C ARG A 344 17.84 -2.91 4.88
N GLY A 345 18.27 -3.79 5.79
CA GLY A 345 19.62 -4.35 5.79
C GLY A 345 19.75 -5.48 4.77
N GLY A 346 20.29 -5.18 3.59
CA GLY A 346 20.65 -6.15 2.56
C GLY A 346 19.46 -6.75 1.77
N PRO A 347 19.74 -7.60 0.76
CA PRO A 347 18.71 -8.24 -0.05
C PRO A 347 17.84 -9.22 0.76
N PRO A 348 16.57 -9.40 0.39
CA PRO A 348 15.68 -10.32 1.08
C PRO A 348 16.21 -11.75 1.01
N THR A 349 16.26 -12.42 2.18
CA THR A 349 16.60 -13.84 2.28
C THR A 349 15.33 -14.68 2.21
N GLY A 350 15.12 -15.42 1.12
CA GLY A 350 13.99 -16.35 0.99
C GLY A 350 13.45 -16.48 -0.44
N TYR A 351 12.62 -17.50 -0.67
CA TYR A 351 11.88 -17.64 -1.93
C TYR A 351 10.66 -16.72 -1.93
N GLY A 352 10.40 -16.04 -3.06
CA GLY A 352 9.24 -15.17 -3.21
C GLY A 352 7.92 -15.95 -3.19
N GLN A 353 6.94 -15.44 -2.45
CA GLN A 353 5.60 -16.01 -2.34
C GLN A 353 4.57 -15.11 -3.03
N VAL A 354 3.49 -15.72 -3.53
CA VAL A 354 2.40 -14.96 -4.15
C VAL A 354 1.54 -14.35 -3.04
N ILE A 355 1.36 -13.04 -3.09
CA ILE A 355 0.49 -12.28 -2.20
C ILE A 355 -0.48 -11.42 -3.00
N TYR A 356 -1.54 -10.98 -2.35
CA TYR A 356 -2.54 -10.06 -2.89
C TYR A 356 -2.50 -8.76 -2.08
N LEU A 357 -2.11 -7.67 -2.72
CA LEU A 357 -2.08 -6.33 -2.13
C LEU A 357 -3.43 -5.65 -2.36
N CYS A 358 -4.08 -5.24 -1.28
CA CYS A 358 -5.37 -4.58 -1.33
C CYS A 358 -5.26 -3.20 -2.02
N THR A 359 -6.18 -2.87 -2.92
CA THR A 359 -6.18 -1.60 -3.67
C THR A 359 -7.06 -0.52 -3.04
N GLU A 360 -8.08 -0.90 -2.26
CA GLU A 360 -9.06 0.02 -1.67
C GLU A 360 -9.33 -0.36 -0.21
N THR A 361 -9.42 0.61 0.69
CA THR A 361 -9.63 0.37 2.14
C THR A 361 -11.06 0.63 2.61
N ASP A 362 -12.00 0.93 1.70
CA ASP A 362 -13.39 1.27 2.04
C ASP A 362 -14.26 0.03 2.33
N ASP A 363 -13.69 -1.17 2.27
CA ASP A 363 -14.37 -2.38 2.73
C ASP A 363 -14.54 -2.30 4.26
N ASN A 364 -15.76 -1.98 4.70
CA ASN A 364 -16.20 -2.06 6.10
C ASN A 364 -15.82 -3.41 6.77
N ALA A 365 -15.64 -4.47 5.99
CA ALA A 365 -15.12 -5.76 6.45
C ALA A 365 -13.64 -5.72 6.91
N LEU A 366 -12.77 -4.95 6.24
CA LEU A 366 -11.38 -4.72 6.66
C LEU A 366 -11.34 -3.81 7.90
N ALA A 367 -12.15 -2.75 7.92
CA ALA A 367 -12.24 -1.82 9.05
C ALA A 367 -12.68 -2.50 10.37
N SER A 368 -13.54 -3.51 10.28
CA SER A 368 -14.03 -4.28 11.44
C SER A 368 -12.93 -5.15 12.07
N GLY A 369 -11.97 -5.66 11.30
CA GLY A 369 -10.77 -6.34 11.81
C GLY A 369 -9.68 -5.39 12.33
N MET A 370 -9.90 -4.07 12.24
CA MET A 370 -8.92 -3.02 12.50
C MET A 370 -9.33 -2.06 13.64
N ALA A 371 -10.52 -2.23 14.23
CA ALA A 371 -10.99 -1.45 15.36
C ALA A 371 -10.33 -1.90 16.68
N ASP A 372 -10.01 -0.93 17.54
CA ASP A 372 -9.45 -1.13 18.88
C ASP A 372 -10.43 -1.91 19.77
N ASP A 373 -9.90 -2.96 20.38
CA ASP A 373 -10.57 -4.22 20.67
C ASP A 373 -10.95 -4.28 22.16
N ARG A 374 -12.18 -3.87 22.49
CA ARG A 374 -12.64 -3.76 23.88
C ARG A 374 -13.67 -4.82 24.24
N GLY A 375 -13.21 -6.06 24.47
CA GLY A 375 -13.91 -6.97 25.38
C GLY A 375 -13.59 -8.46 25.27
N GLN A 376 -13.28 -8.97 24.07
CA GLN A 376 -13.11 -10.42 23.83
C GLN A 376 -11.74 -10.74 23.23
N HIS A 377 -10.74 -10.95 24.09
CA HIS A 377 -9.40 -11.31 23.65
C HIS A 377 -8.74 -12.44 24.45
N ILE A 378 -7.80 -13.14 23.81
CA ILE A 378 -6.85 -14.08 24.42
C ILE A 378 -5.49 -13.40 24.47
N GLN A 379 -5.10 -12.90 25.64
CA GLN A 379 -3.80 -12.28 25.89
C GLN A 379 -2.75 -13.36 26.14
N LEU A 380 -1.60 -13.27 25.47
CA LEU A 380 -0.44 -14.12 25.69
C LEU A 380 0.68 -13.32 26.35
N THR A 381 1.20 -13.81 27.46
CA THR A 381 2.33 -13.20 28.15
C THR A 381 3.56 -14.07 28.02
N PHE A 382 4.57 -13.57 27.29
CA PHE A 382 5.88 -14.21 27.18
C PHE A 382 6.83 -13.73 28.29
N PRO A 383 7.70 -14.60 28.83
CA PRO A 383 8.70 -14.17 29.80
C PRO A 383 9.76 -13.29 29.12
N LYS A 384 10.30 -12.33 29.87
CA LYS A 384 11.33 -11.41 29.35
C LYS A 384 12.59 -12.18 28.94
N ASN A 385 13.23 -11.72 27.86
CA ASN A 385 14.53 -12.24 27.44
C ASN A 385 15.56 -12.10 28.58
N SER A 386 16.40 -13.12 28.73
CA SER A 386 17.45 -13.17 29.75
C SER A 386 18.80 -13.54 29.11
N PRO A 387 19.91 -13.42 29.85
CA PRO A 387 21.20 -13.91 29.35
C PRO A 387 21.22 -15.42 29.03
N ARG A 388 20.35 -16.22 29.67
CA ARG A 388 20.29 -17.68 29.51
C ARG A 388 19.39 -18.14 28.37
N TYR A 389 18.42 -17.32 27.97
CA TYR A 389 17.52 -17.66 26.87
C TYR A 389 16.92 -16.41 26.21
N LYS A 390 16.61 -16.54 24.93
CA LYS A 390 15.90 -15.55 24.13
C LYS A 390 14.67 -16.18 23.49
N ILE A 391 13.55 -15.49 23.54
CA ILE A 391 12.34 -15.80 22.78
C ILE A 391 12.29 -14.89 21.56
N ASP A 392 12.06 -15.49 20.39
CA ASP A 392 11.83 -14.78 19.13
C ASP A 392 10.98 -15.62 18.16
N ASP A 393 10.78 -15.14 16.93
CA ASP A 393 9.94 -15.79 15.89
C ASP A 393 8.53 -16.14 16.39
N VAL A 394 7.90 -15.23 17.15
CA VAL A 394 6.51 -15.36 17.59
C VAL A 394 5.59 -15.16 16.38
N ARG A 395 4.83 -16.19 16.03
CA ARG A 395 3.85 -16.18 14.93
C ARG A 395 2.54 -16.77 15.40
N ALA A 396 1.45 -16.34 14.80
CA ALA A 396 0.11 -16.75 15.23
C ALA A 396 -0.82 -17.04 14.06
N VAL A 397 -1.76 -17.97 14.26
CA VAL A 397 -2.80 -18.38 13.30
C VAL A 397 -4.14 -18.51 14.05
N PRO A 398 -5.26 -17.99 13.52
CA PRO A 398 -5.34 -17.18 12.31
C PRO A 398 -4.78 -15.79 12.55
N GLU A 399 -3.93 -15.34 11.62
CA GLU A 399 -3.21 -14.07 11.73
C GLU A 399 -4.13 -12.84 11.74
N VAL A 400 -5.31 -12.96 11.12
CA VAL A 400 -6.36 -11.93 11.10
C VAL A 400 -6.75 -11.45 12.49
N TYR A 401 -6.78 -12.37 13.44
CA TYR A 401 -7.22 -12.11 14.80
C TYR A 401 -6.04 -11.73 15.71
N TRP A 402 -4.80 -11.86 15.24
CA TRP A 402 -3.60 -11.66 16.04
C TRP A 402 -3.11 -10.21 16.03
N GLN A 403 -2.90 -9.65 17.21
CA GLN A 403 -2.27 -8.34 17.42
C GLN A 403 -0.85 -8.54 17.96
N GLY A 404 0.13 -8.41 17.07
CA GLY A 404 1.54 -8.77 17.34
C GLY A 404 2.19 -7.94 18.44
N ASP A 405 2.01 -6.62 18.44
CA ASP A 405 2.60 -5.70 19.43
C ASP A 405 2.10 -5.97 20.86
N GLY A 406 0.83 -6.34 20.99
CA GLY A 406 0.21 -6.67 22.28
C GLY A 406 0.26 -8.15 22.63
N HIS A 407 0.69 -9.02 21.71
CA HIS A 407 0.64 -10.48 21.86
C HIS A 407 -0.74 -11.02 22.27
N TYR A 408 -1.82 -10.59 21.62
CA TYR A 408 -3.16 -11.09 21.91
C TYR A 408 -3.97 -11.43 20.66
N PHE A 409 -4.96 -12.29 20.80
CA PHE A 409 -5.99 -12.51 19.76
C PHE A 409 -7.27 -11.76 20.11
N SER A 410 -7.75 -10.90 19.21
CA SER A 410 -9.12 -10.40 19.20
C SER A 410 -10.03 -11.47 18.59
N TYR A 411 -11.16 -11.83 19.19
CA TYR A 411 -12.10 -12.77 18.57
C TYR A 411 -13.55 -12.31 18.69
N GLU A 412 -13.78 -11.00 18.75
CA GLU A 412 -15.11 -10.42 18.96
C GLU A 412 -16.16 -11.00 18.00
N GLY A 413 -17.31 -11.40 18.56
CA GLY A 413 -18.44 -11.95 17.81
C GLY A 413 -18.34 -13.46 17.54
N LEU A 414 -17.22 -14.12 17.86
CA LEU A 414 -17.04 -15.55 17.67
C LEU A 414 -17.43 -16.34 18.93
N ARG A 415 -18.38 -17.28 18.76
CA ARG A 415 -18.78 -18.23 19.83
C ARG A 415 -17.80 -19.38 20.00
N HIS A 416 -17.04 -19.68 18.95
CA HIS A 416 -16.00 -20.70 18.92
C HIS A 416 -14.78 -20.10 18.24
N PHE A 417 -13.64 -20.19 18.89
CA PHE A 417 -12.39 -19.65 18.37
C PHE A 417 -11.25 -20.63 18.63
N ARG A 418 -10.43 -20.85 17.62
CA ARG A 418 -9.23 -21.70 17.71
C ARG A 418 -8.06 -20.90 17.20
N CYS A 419 -6.96 -20.95 17.91
CA CYS A 419 -5.74 -20.32 17.46
C CYS A 419 -4.49 -21.11 17.85
N PHE A 420 -3.41 -20.87 17.11
CA PHE A 420 -2.10 -21.43 17.32
C PHE A 420 -1.10 -20.30 17.43
N VAL A 421 -0.10 -20.44 18.31
CA VAL A 421 1.05 -19.53 18.41
C VAL A 421 2.34 -20.32 18.38
N ARG A 422 3.15 -20.08 17.36
CA ARG A 422 4.51 -20.58 17.28
C ARG A 422 5.45 -19.58 17.92
N PHE A 423 6.44 -20.06 18.65
CA PHE A 423 7.54 -19.23 19.13
C PHE A 423 8.82 -20.06 19.22
N ARG A 424 9.97 -19.40 19.09
CA ARG A 424 11.28 -20.03 19.20
C ARG A 424 11.94 -19.63 20.50
N VAL A 425 12.47 -20.62 21.20
CA VAL A 425 13.32 -20.42 22.38
C VAL A 425 14.74 -20.77 21.98
N THR A 426 15.65 -19.80 22.11
CA THR A 426 17.08 -19.98 21.92
C THR A 426 17.76 -19.96 23.27
N SER A 427 18.29 -21.09 23.72
CA SER A 427 19.06 -21.20 24.96
C SER A 427 20.53 -20.90 24.72
N ARG A 428 21.17 -20.23 25.68
CA ARG A 428 22.56 -19.79 25.65
C ARG A 428 23.30 -20.36 26.85
N THR A 429 24.45 -20.99 26.61
CA THR A 429 25.40 -21.36 27.67
C THR A 429 26.18 -20.14 28.13
N SER A 430 26.38 -20.00 29.44
CA SER A 430 27.21 -18.92 29.98
C SER A 430 28.69 -19.15 29.62
N PRO A 431 29.48 -18.09 29.33
CA PRO A 431 30.93 -18.20 29.13
C PRO A 431 31.65 -18.86 30.31
N THR A 432 31.10 -18.75 31.53
CA THR A 432 31.65 -19.34 32.75
C THR A 432 31.54 -20.87 32.83
N GLU A 433 30.73 -21.51 31.98
CA GLU A 433 30.51 -22.97 31.97
C GLU A 433 31.32 -23.69 30.86
N LEU A 434 32.00 -22.94 30.00
CA LEU A 434 32.76 -23.48 28.88
C LEU A 434 34.24 -23.18 29.08
N ALA A 435 35.06 -24.24 29.20
CA ALA A 435 36.50 -24.18 29.44
C ALA A 435 37.32 -23.38 28.40
N TYR A 436 36.68 -22.82 27.37
CA TYR A 436 37.31 -22.11 26.24
C TYR A 436 36.56 -20.85 25.78
N GLY A 437 35.62 -20.30 26.56
CA GLY A 437 34.98 -19.00 26.25
C GLY A 437 34.07 -18.96 25.01
N ALA A 438 33.75 -20.09 24.39
CA ALA A 438 32.75 -20.16 23.33
C ALA A 438 31.33 -20.03 23.91
N ILE A 439 30.40 -19.36 23.22
CA ILE A 439 28.97 -19.40 23.52
C ILE A 439 28.35 -20.44 22.58
N SER A 440 27.62 -21.43 23.10
CA SER A 440 26.83 -22.33 22.25
C SER A 440 25.35 -21.98 22.36
N GLU A 441 24.77 -21.55 21.25
CA GLU A 441 23.33 -21.31 21.13
C GLU A 441 22.63 -22.55 20.58
N LYS A 442 21.46 -22.89 21.14
CA LYS A 442 20.59 -23.93 20.60
C LYS A 442 19.15 -23.44 20.59
N SER A 443 18.48 -23.57 19.44
CA SER A 443 17.11 -23.09 19.25
C SER A 443 16.13 -24.24 19.05
N SER A 444 14.98 -24.14 19.71
CA SER A 444 13.84 -25.06 19.57
C SER A 444 12.56 -24.25 19.31
N ARG A 445 11.65 -24.79 18.49
CA ARG A 445 10.35 -24.17 18.19
C ARG A 445 9.21 -24.90 18.89
N PHE A 446 8.28 -24.12 19.42
CA PHE A 446 7.11 -24.57 20.15
C PHE A 446 5.84 -24.02 19.52
N ILE A 447 4.75 -24.78 19.60
CA ILE A 447 3.42 -24.42 19.12
C ILE A 447 2.45 -24.51 20.29
N LEU A 448 1.94 -23.37 20.74
CA LEU A 448 0.80 -23.27 21.65
C LEU A 448 -0.49 -23.34 20.83
N PHE A 449 -1.47 -24.11 21.28
CA PHE A 449 -2.83 -24.18 20.75
C PHE A 449 -3.80 -23.68 21.81
N CYS A 450 -4.76 -22.84 21.42
CA CYS A 450 -5.83 -22.36 22.27
C CYS A 450 -7.18 -22.63 21.60
N GLU A 451 -8.15 -23.14 22.36
CA GLU A 451 -9.51 -23.43 21.89
C GLU A 451 -10.56 -22.86 22.85
N LEU A 452 -11.40 -21.97 22.35
CA LEU A 452 -12.58 -21.45 23.02
C LEU A 452 -13.79 -22.34 22.72
N GLY A 453 -14.25 -23.06 23.75
CA GLY A 453 -15.47 -23.87 23.70
C GLY A 453 -16.73 -23.03 23.91
N GLY A 454 -17.89 -23.56 23.50
CA GLY A 454 -19.19 -22.86 23.55
C GLY A 454 -19.73 -22.51 24.94
N SER A 455 -19.00 -22.84 26.01
CA SER A 455 -19.30 -22.51 27.40
C SER A 455 -18.45 -21.37 27.98
N ASN A 456 -17.83 -20.53 27.13
CA ASN A 456 -16.83 -19.52 27.53
C ASN A 456 -15.66 -20.11 28.33
N SER A 457 -15.25 -21.34 27.99
CA SER A 457 -14.07 -21.98 28.58
C SER A 457 -12.94 -22.03 27.56
N LEU A 458 -11.76 -21.55 27.97
CA LEU A 458 -10.54 -21.62 27.16
C LEU A 458 -9.73 -22.86 27.52
N ARG A 459 -9.39 -23.67 26.52
CA ARG A 459 -8.45 -24.79 26.63
C ARG A 459 -7.13 -24.42 25.96
N THR A 460 -6.02 -24.87 26.54
CA THR A 460 -4.67 -24.66 25.98
C THR A 460 -3.92 -25.99 25.87
N SER A 461 -3.03 -26.09 24.89
CA SER A 461 -2.12 -27.23 24.72
C SER A 461 -0.81 -26.77 24.09
N LEU A 462 0.32 -27.37 24.46
CA LEU A 462 1.65 -26.95 23.98
C LEU A 462 2.37 -28.12 23.31
N TYR A 463 3.06 -27.86 22.19
CA TYR A 463 3.77 -28.86 21.39
C TYR A 463 5.16 -28.36 20.98
N ALA A 464 6.07 -29.27 20.62
CA ALA A 464 7.34 -28.94 19.97
C ALA A 464 7.32 -29.35 18.49
N GLU A 465 7.88 -28.51 17.61
CA GLU A 465 7.82 -28.70 16.14
C GLU A 465 8.70 -29.87 15.64
N THR A 466 9.77 -30.21 16.38
CA THR A 466 10.70 -31.30 16.04
C THR A 466 10.68 -32.39 17.09
N GLY A 467 10.62 -33.65 16.64
CA GLY A 467 10.58 -34.90 17.42
C GLY A 467 11.58 -35.02 18.57
N LEU A 468 11.24 -34.39 19.69
CA LEU A 468 11.85 -34.59 21.00
C LEU A 468 10.97 -35.57 21.77
N GLN A 469 11.58 -36.64 22.29
CA GLN A 469 10.97 -37.89 22.75
C GLN A 469 9.94 -37.80 23.91
N SER A 470 9.53 -36.61 24.34
CA SER A 470 8.63 -36.44 25.51
C SER A 470 7.19 -36.02 25.19
N SER A 471 6.86 -35.62 23.95
CA SER A 471 5.46 -35.55 23.47
C SER A 471 5.43 -35.35 21.93
N PRO A 472 5.34 -36.41 21.11
CA PRO A 472 5.21 -36.24 19.67
C PRO A 472 3.88 -35.55 19.34
N ALA A 473 3.88 -34.71 18.31
CA ALA A 473 2.64 -34.19 17.76
C ALA A 473 1.66 -35.36 17.47
N PRO A 474 0.35 -35.21 17.73
CA PRO A 474 -0.62 -36.27 17.48
C PRO A 474 -0.50 -36.82 16.05
N ALA A 475 -0.78 -38.11 15.87
CA ALA A 475 -0.83 -38.68 14.52
C ALA A 475 -1.85 -37.91 13.66
N GLY A 476 -1.41 -37.35 12.53
CA GLY A 476 -2.25 -36.52 11.66
C GLY A 476 -2.22 -35.01 11.97
N PHE A 477 -1.46 -34.54 12.96
CA PHE A 477 -1.25 -33.11 13.20
C PHE A 477 -0.58 -32.44 11.99
N ILE A 478 -1.28 -31.50 11.36
CA ILE A 478 -0.70 -30.65 10.32
C ILE A 478 -0.23 -29.37 11.02
N ASP A 479 1.07 -29.12 10.97
CA ASP A 479 1.67 -27.89 11.48
C ASP A 479 1.13 -26.68 10.70
N PRO A 480 0.32 -25.79 11.32
CA PRO A 480 -0.29 -24.67 10.62
C PRO A 480 0.73 -23.61 10.18
N PHE A 481 1.97 -23.68 10.67
CA PHE A 481 3.05 -22.76 10.30
C PHE A 481 3.94 -23.29 9.18
N ARG A 482 3.81 -24.56 8.80
CA ARG A 482 4.59 -25.17 7.72
C ARG A 482 3.91 -24.89 6.38
N ASN A 483 4.54 -24.06 5.54
CA ASN A 483 3.94 -23.54 4.29
C ASN A 483 2.68 -22.70 4.52
N ILE A 484 2.58 -21.98 5.65
CA ILE A 484 1.47 -21.07 5.99
C ILE A 484 1.10 -20.10 4.86
N ASP A 485 2.09 -19.75 4.04
CA ASP A 485 1.96 -18.85 2.89
C ASP A 485 1.43 -19.51 1.60
N GLN A 486 1.36 -20.85 1.55
CA GLN A 486 0.83 -21.62 0.41
C GLN A 486 -0.63 -22.03 0.59
N TYR A 487 -1.18 -21.91 1.80
CA TYR A 487 -2.58 -22.18 2.04
C TYR A 487 -3.40 -20.92 1.70
N GLY A 488 -4.41 -21.06 0.83
CA GLY A 488 -5.60 -20.20 0.90
C GLY A 488 -6.21 -20.29 2.30
N PRO A 489 -7.06 -19.35 2.74
CA PRO A 489 -7.28 -19.03 4.16
C PRO A 489 -7.48 -20.28 5.04
N LEU A 490 -6.41 -20.82 5.60
CA LEU A 490 -6.48 -21.65 6.80
C LEU A 490 -6.63 -20.66 7.94
N GLY A 491 -7.85 -20.17 8.08
CA GLY A 491 -8.12 -19.03 8.92
C GLY A 491 -9.58 -18.73 9.18
N ASP A 492 -10.53 -19.52 8.64
CA ASP A 492 -11.77 -19.65 9.38
C ASP A 492 -11.51 -20.58 10.61
N PRO A 493 -12.10 -20.28 11.78
CA PRO A 493 -12.00 -21.16 12.96
C PRO A 493 -12.50 -22.60 12.71
N PHE A 494 -13.24 -22.82 11.62
CA PHE A 494 -13.85 -24.10 11.24
C PHE A 494 -12.87 -25.02 10.52
N SER A 495 -11.89 -24.52 9.78
CA SER A 495 -10.87 -25.26 9.04
C SER A 495 -9.77 -25.79 9.96
N LEU A 496 -9.55 -25.11 11.09
CA LEU A 496 -8.69 -25.57 12.18
C LEU A 496 -9.27 -26.76 12.95
N SER A 497 -10.54 -27.14 12.72
CA SER A 497 -11.15 -28.31 13.36
C SER A 497 -10.45 -29.63 13.00
N VAL A 498 -9.89 -29.73 11.79
CA VAL A 498 -9.14 -30.90 11.30
C VAL A 498 -7.78 -31.02 12.01
N LEU A 499 -7.28 -29.93 12.60
CA LEU A 499 -5.99 -29.85 13.28
C LEU A 499 -6.09 -30.10 14.78
N SER A 500 -7.29 -30.38 15.29
CA SER A 500 -7.54 -30.57 16.71
C SER A 500 -6.74 -31.75 17.25
N PRO A 501 -5.81 -31.52 18.18
CA PRO A 501 -5.14 -32.59 18.90
C PRO A 501 -6.20 -33.35 19.70
N GLY A 502 -6.52 -34.59 19.32
CA GLY A 502 -7.57 -35.35 19.99
C GLY A 502 -7.34 -35.42 21.51
N GLY A 503 -8.27 -34.85 22.28
CA GLY A 503 -8.55 -35.13 23.71
C GLY A 503 -7.44 -34.97 24.75
N ARG A 504 -6.20 -34.67 24.39
CA ARG A 504 -5.08 -34.56 25.35
C ARG A 504 -4.99 -33.15 25.91
N GLU A 505 -5.68 -32.89 27.02
CA GLU A 505 -5.45 -31.72 27.87
C GLU A 505 -4.11 -31.85 28.63
N ASP A 506 -2.97 -31.74 27.93
CA ASP A 506 -1.67 -31.69 28.60
C ASP A 506 -1.47 -30.29 29.21
N LYS A 507 -1.97 -30.10 30.44
CA LYS A 507 -1.79 -28.88 31.25
C LYS A 507 -0.34 -28.62 31.69
N SER A 508 0.64 -29.36 31.17
CA SER A 508 2.07 -29.09 31.31
C SER A 508 2.85 -30.00 30.36
N VAL A 509 3.53 -29.45 29.35
CA VAL A 509 4.55 -30.21 28.61
C VAL A 509 5.90 -30.01 29.30
N ARG A 510 6.26 -30.97 30.16
CA ARG A 510 7.58 -31.04 30.75
C ARG A 510 8.57 -31.56 29.70
N MET A 511 9.24 -30.65 29.01
CA MET A 511 10.27 -31.01 28.04
C MET A 511 11.65 -30.77 28.61
N ILE A 512 12.22 -31.83 29.22
CA ILE A 512 13.61 -31.85 29.66
C ILE A 512 14.46 -32.05 28.40
N HIS A 513 15.09 -31.00 27.88
CA HIS A 513 16.10 -31.20 26.85
C HIS A 513 17.44 -31.52 27.50
N GLU A 514 17.68 -32.78 27.87
CA GLU A 514 18.95 -33.20 28.45
C GLU A 514 20.07 -33.18 27.40
N ASN A 515 20.81 -32.08 27.35
CA ASN A 515 22.24 -32.10 27.04
C ASN A 515 22.92 -31.47 28.26
N GLN A 516 24.14 -31.90 28.61
CA GLN A 516 24.92 -31.43 29.78
C GLN A 516 25.10 -29.89 29.87
N ARG A 517 24.54 -29.10 28.95
CA ARG A 517 24.76 -27.68 28.76
C ARG A 517 23.49 -26.82 28.60
N HIS A 518 22.30 -27.38 28.36
CA HIS A 518 21.10 -26.57 28.08
C HIS A 518 19.84 -27.22 28.66
N ASN A 519 19.41 -26.80 29.85
CA ASN A 519 18.30 -27.42 30.59
C ASN A 519 17.22 -26.40 30.96
N TYR A 520 16.04 -26.46 30.34
CA TYR A 520 14.89 -25.61 30.66
C TYR A 520 13.55 -26.32 30.43
N THR A 521 12.50 -25.93 31.16
CA THR A 521 11.11 -26.39 31.00
C THR A 521 10.24 -25.25 30.51
N VAL A 522 9.36 -25.50 29.54
CA VAL A 522 8.36 -24.53 29.06
C VAL A 522 6.97 -24.92 29.55
N SER A 523 6.25 -24.03 30.22
CA SER A 523 4.87 -24.28 30.69
C SER A 523 3.92 -23.15 30.32
N THR A 524 2.63 -23.45 30.27
CA THR A 524 1.55 -22.52 29.94
C THR A 524 0.50 -22.54 31.03
N HIS A 525 0.14 -21.38 31.57
CA HIS A 525 -0.83 -21.25 32.67
C HIS A 525 -1.91 -20.24 32.30
N LEU A 526 -3.18 -20.61 32.50
CA LEU A 526 -4.30 -19.66 32.43
C LEU A 526 -4.35 -18.90 33.78
N VAL A 527 -4.18 -17.58 33.74
CA VAL A 527 -3.96 -16.74 34.94
C VAL A 527 -5.27 -16.42 35.67
N ASP A 528 -6.37 -16.29 34.94
CA ASP A 528 -7.71 -16.06 35.52
C ASP A 528 -8.64 -17.24 35.19
N VAL A 529 -9.27 -17.81 36.23
CA VAL A 529 -10.17 -18.98 36.13
C VAL A 529 -11.63 -18.52 35.98
N GLN A 530 -11.89 -17.20 35.99
CA GLN A 530 -13.20 -16.69 35.60
C GLN A 530 -13.47 -17.11 34.15
N GLN A 531 -14.52 -17.90 33.95
CA GLN A 531 -14.93 -18.47 32.65
C GLN A 531 -15.57 -17.37 31.76
N SER A 532 -14.90 -16.24 31.63
CA SER A 532 -15.37 -15.08 30.88
C SER A 532 -14.16 -14.27 30.39
N PRO A 533 -14.21 -13.76 29.15
CA PRO A 533 -13.15 -12.92 28.62
C PRO A 533 -12.94 -11.62 29.42
N PRO A 534 -11.72 -11.06 29.40
CA PRO A 534 -10.55 -11.52 28.63
C PRO A 534 -9.84 -12.74 29.24
N PHE A 535 -9.19 -13.55 28.40
CA PHE A 535 -8.41 -14.71 28.86
C PHE A 535 -6.91 -14.40 28.84
N ASP A 536 -6.23 -14.62 29.96
CA ASP A 536 -4.78 -14.43 30.09
C ASP A 536 -4.03 -15.76 30.12
N VAL A 537 -3.18 -16.02 29.12
CA VAL A 537 -2.30 -17.20 29.05
C VAL A 537 -0.85 -16.77 29.26
N SER A 538 -0.26 -17.17 30.38
CA SER A 538 1.16 -16.95 30.69
C SER A 538 2.03 -18.12 30.24
N ILE A 539 3.10 -17.82 29.52
CA ILE A 539 4.15 -18.76 29.13
C ILE A 539 5.31 -18.58 30.11
N LEU A 540 5.84 -19.67 30.66
CA LEU A 540 6.96 -19.65 31.59
C LEU A 540 8.10 -20.52 31.07
N ILE A 541 9.35 -20.07 31.29
CA ILE A 541 10.57 -20.83 31.01
C ILE A 541 11.37 -20.97 32.30
N THR A 542 11.46 -22.19 32.84
CA THR A 542 12.16 -22.48 34.10
C THR A 542 13.44 -23.29 33.84
N PRO A 543 14.64 -22.79 34.22
CA PRO A 543 15.88 -23.56 34.16
C PRO A 543 15.81 -24.78 35.09
N SER A 544 16.36 -25.93 34.69
CA SER A 544 16.19 -27.18 35.47
C SER A 544 16.96 -27.23 36.80
N ASP A 545 17.85 -26.27 37.07
CA ASP A 545 18.68 -26.25 38.29
C ASP A 545 17.90 -25.82 39.55
N GLU A 546 16.64 -25.39 39.42
CA GLU A 546 15.81 -24.86 40.53
C GLU A 546 14.86 -25.88 41.18
N TYR A 547 14.98 -27.17 40.88
CA TYR A 547 14.09 -28.22 41.43
C TYR A 547 14.29 -28.55 42.92
N GLY A 548 15.11 -27.77 43.65
CA GLY A 548 15.34 -27.98 45.09
C GLY A 548 14.44 -27.19 46.05
N THR A 549 13.82 -26.07 45.65
CA THR A 549 13.33 -25.11 46.69
C THR A 549 12.08 -24.30 46.39
N VAL A 550 11.49 -24.31 45.18
CA VAL A 550 10.43 -23.32 44.84
C VAL A 550 8.99 -23.85 44.97
N PHE A 551 8.77 -25.17 45.03
CA PHE A 551 7.41 -25.73 45.10
C PHE A 551 6.70 -25.59 46.46
N GLY A 552 7.35 -25.04 47.49
CA GLY A 552 6.71 -24.75 48.79
C GLY A 552 6.27 -23.29 48.98
N ALA A 553 6.85 -22.33 48.25
CA ALA A 553 6.70 -20.91 48.57
C ALA A 553 5.66 -20.17 47.73
N GLN A 554 5.49 -20.51 46.44
CA GLN A 554 4.55 -19.80 45.56
C GLN A 554 3.09 -20.24 45.71
N TYR A 555 2.83 -21.45 46.21
CA TYR A 555 1.45 -21.88 46.52
C TYR A 555 0.90 -21.22 47.81
N ALA A 556 1.78 -20.79 48.73
CA ALA A 556 1.36 -20.13 49.97
C ALA A 556 1.00 -18.64 49.78
N GLN A 557 1.48 -17.99 48.71
CA GLN A 557 1.17 -16.58 48.44
C GLN A 557 -0.13 -16.37 47.64
N LEU A 558 -0.66 -17.39 46.97
CA LEU A 558 -1.91 -17.31 46.20
C LEU A 558 -3.17 -17.68 47.02
N GLN A 559 -3.03 -18.20 48.25
CA GLN A 559 -4.17 -18.48 49.15
C GLN A 559 -4.44 -17.39 50.21
N ASN A 560 -3.60 -16.36 50.33
CA ASN A 560 -3.74 -15.32 51.37
C ASN A 560 -4.30 -13.98 50.87
N ILE A 561 -5.18 -14.00 49.87
CA ILE A 561 -6.02 -12.84 49.51
C ILE A 561 -7.48 -13.19 49.84
N SER A 562 -7.73 -13.50 51.11
CA SER A 562 -9.08 -13.57 51.67
C SER A 562 -9.10 -13.00 53.08
N ASP A 563 -8.62 -11.77 53.23
CA ASP A 563 -8.95 -10.95 54.40
C ASP A 563 -8.81 -9.48 54.00
N ARG A 564 -9.95 -8.82 53.76
CA ARG A 564 -10.06 -7.36 53.81
C ARG A 564 -10.80 -6.97 55.08
N PRO A 565 -10.36 -5.90 55.77
CA PRO A 565 -10.94 -5.46 57.03
C PRO A 565 -12.32 -4.84 56.79
N THR A 566 -13.24 -5.16 57.68
CA THR A 566 -14.58 -4.57 57.80
C THR A 566 -14.46 -3.06 58.07
N VAL A 567 -14.84 -2.24 57.10
CA VAL A 567 -15.09 -0.80 57.30
C VAL A 567 -16.60 -0.60 57.42
N ALA A 568 -17.01 -0.04 58.55
CA ALA A 568 -18.39 0.24 58.90
C ALA A 568 -19.06 1.20 57.91
N VAL A 569 -20.28 0.86 57.49
CA VAL A 569 -21.17 1.73 56.71
C VAL A 569 -21.99 2.58 57.69
N PRO A 570 -22.07 3.91 57.54
CA PRO A 570 -23.03 4.72 58.28
C PRO A 570 -24.43 4.56 57.66
N SER A 571 -25.39 4.34 58.55
CA SER A 571 -26.83 4.28 58.33
C SER A 571 -27.42 5.48 57.56
N ALA A 572 -28.34 5.21 56.64
CA ALA A 572 -29.30 6.17 56.11
C ALA A 572 -30.73 5.59 56.14
N PRO A 573 -31.78 6.42 56.26
CA PRO A 573 -33.00 6.07 56.98
C PRO A 573 -34.12 5.48 56.12
N ALA A 574 -35.02 4.79 56.82
CA ALA A 574 -36.25 4.20 56.31
C ALA A 574 -37.29 5.23 55.84
N LEU A 575 -38.00 4.92 54.76
CA LEU A 575 -39.38 5.36 54.48
C LEU A 575 -40.09 4.27 53.66
N GLY A 576 -41.28 3.87 54.11
CA GLY A 576 -42.05 2.73 53.61
C GLY A 576 -43.06 3.05 52.50
N PRO A 577 -44.26 2.41 52.48
CA PRO A 577 -44.58 1.40 51.47
C PRO A 577 -45.79 1.73 50.60
N GLY A 578 -45.95 1.04 49.46
CA GLY A 578 -47.24 0.94 48.78
C GLY A 578 -47.15 0.54 47.31
N GLY A 579 -47.93 -0.48 46.91
CA GLY A 579 -48.27 -0.73 45.50
C GLY A 579 -48.13 -2.17 45.05
N ALA A 580 -49.19 -2.96 45.26
CA ALA A 580 -49.26 -4.39 44.98
C ALA A 580 -49.76 -4.72 43.56
N ASN A 581 -49.47 -5.98 43.18
CA ASN A 581 -50.27 -6.92 42.37
C ASN A 581 -50.30 -6.82 40.83
N ARG A 582 -49.72 -7.85 40.18
CA ARG A 582 -50.45 -8.97 39.50
C ARG A 582 -49.40 -9.99 38.98
N LEU A 583 -49.19 -11.14 39.63
CA LEU A 583 -49.80 -12.48 39.42
C LEU A 583 -49.51 -13.09 38.02
N LEU A 584 -48.60 -14.09 37.94
CA LEU A 584 -48.83 -15.57 37.82
C LEU A 584 -49.20 -16.00 36.39
N ARG A 585 -48.75 -17.09 35.73
CA ARG A 585 -48.24 -18.46 36.06
C ARG A 585 -47.61 -18.99 34.75
N ALA A 586 -46.44 -19.63 34.74
CA ALA A 586 -46.21 -21.08 34.90
C ALA A 586 -46.94 -22.04 33.91
N ALA A 587 -46.13 -22.62 33.02
CA ALA A 587 -45.96 -24.06 32.77
C ALA A 587 -46.73 -24.81 31.65
N TYR A 588 -46.00 -25.79 31.10
CA TYR A 588 -46.37 -27.01 30.37
C TYR A 588 -46.50 -27.01 28.83
N LEU A 589 -45.52 -27.71 28.20
CA LEU A 589 -45.56 -28.51 26.96
C LEU A 589 -46.69 -29.59 27.02
N PRO A 590 -47.01 -30.43 25.98
CA PRO A 590 -46.34 -30.72 24.68
C PRO A 590 -47.27 -31.02 23.44
N LEU A 591 -46.60 -31.29 22.30
CA LEU A 591 -46.88 -32.30 21.24
C LEU A 591 -48.12 -32.26 20.31
N ASP A 592 -47.76 -32.41 19.03
CA ASP A 592 -48.35 -33.23 17.95
C ASP A 592 -49.38 -32.67 16.92
N GLN A 593 -48.86 -32.57 15.68
CA GLN A 593 -49.28 -33.25 14.43
C GLN A 593 -50.44 -32.73 13.53
N TYR A 594 -50.15 -32.93 12.23
CA TYR A 594 -51.00 -32.91 11.00
C TYR A 594 -51.31 -31.52 10.42
N GLY A 595 -51.18 -31.24 9.12
CA GLY A 595 -50.87 -32.02 7.91
C GLY A 595 -50.67 -31.02 6.76
N THR A 596 -49.79 -31.32 5.79
CA THR A 596 -50.16 -31.63 4.39
C THR A 596 -51.03 -30.58 3.69
N GLU A 597 -50.44 -29.83 2.75
CA GLU A 597 -50.77 -29.84 1.31
C GLU A 597 -50.17 -28.60 0.59
N ASP A 598 -49.37 -28.87 -0.45
CA ASP A 598 -49.00 -28.00 -1.59
C ASP A 598 -50.26 -27.45 -2.31
N PRO A 599 -50.22 -26.54 -3.34
CA PRO A 599 -49.09 -26.11 -4.18
C PRO A 599 -49.05 -24.60 -4.53
N TRP A 600 -48.00 -24.23 -5.27
CA TRP A 600 -47.86 -23.02 -6.10
C TRP A 600 -49.09 -22.70 -6.98
N PRO A 601 -49.26 -21.42 -7.37
CA PRO A 601 -48.96 -21.11 -8.77
C PRO A 601 -48.23 -19.76 -9.01
N ASP A 602 -47.26 -19.84 -9.91
CA ASP A 602 -47.00 -19.03 -11.11
C ASP A 602 -47.47 -17.56 -11.28
N GLN A 603 -46.54 -16.83 -11.90
CA GLN A 603 -46.66 -15.74 -12.88
C GLN A 603 -46.93 -14.30 -12.43
N GLY A 604 -46.06 -13.42 -12.93
CA GLY A 604 -46.24 -11.98 -12.96
C GLY A 604 -44.97 -11.24 -13.36
N ASP A 605 -44.73 -11.14 -14.66
CA ASP A 605 -43.90 -10.10 -15.30
C ASP A 605 -44.20 -8.72 -14.71
N ILE A 606 -43.20 -7.82 -14.64
CA ILE A 606 -43.31 -6.36 -14.88
C ILE A 606 -41.89 -5.75 -14.91
N GLU A 607 -41.49 -5.40 -16.13
CA GLU A 607 -40.89 -4.15 -16.62
C GLU A 607 -39.89 -3.33 -15.75
N ASP A 608 -38.70 -3.15 -16.36
CA ASP A 608 -37.86 -1.93 -16.41
C ASP A 608 -38.65 -0.60 -16.34
N PRO A 609 -38.06 0.52 -15.85
CA PRO A 609 -37.25 1.34 -16.76
C PRO A 609 -36.12 2.23 -16.19
N CYS A 610 -35.22 2.58 -17.12
CA CYS A 610 -34.32 3.76 -17.24
C CYS A 610 -32.91 3.68 -16.63
#